data_AF-A0A954DG30-F1
#
_entry.id   AF-A0A954DG30-F1
#
_cell.length_a   1.000
_cell.length_b   1.000
_cell.length_c   1.000
_cell.angle_alpha   90.00
_cell.angle_beta   90.00
_cell.angle_gamma   90.00
#
_symmetry.space_group_name_H-M   'P 1'
#
loop_
_entity.id
_entity.type
_entity.pdbx_description
1 polymer ?
#
loop_
_entity_poly.entity_id
_entity_poly.type
_entity_poly.pdbx_seq_one_letter_code
_entity_poly.pdbx_strand_id
1 'polypeptide(L)'
;MSRRPDEASMHLQRPSLRNMLAIGRVANDRARVWICVDRPGPYELSWWLSDADRPKSSTHLLSIDDAGKDFTTTCLLPGLRADTDYGIELRDSFGVRIAHGRFRTSPDSWTHENGRPFSIAVMSCYQPFRADGTVDPMSERMLECAHAAMKKNDTRLALLLGDQLYSDAPAAESLFVDDSIFSLEREAVRERYQRRYRRFWNLPAWKRIQAEWPCYPVPDDHDVIDNFGSSAEHDGRKWKQVREGALAAFCDYQASRMGSEPRDMANGYHFEFEHGPVGGFAMDLRSCRQVGMNGQEGTNGQGRLISAR
;
A
#
# COMPACT_ATOMS: atom_id res chain seq x y z
N MET A 1 -36.62 14.54 27.58
CA MET A 1 -36.01 14.51 26.23
C MET A 1 -34.51 14.28 26.39
N SER A 2 -34.06 13.04 26.23
CA SER A 2 -32.64 12.69 26.29
C SER A 2 -32.00 13.04 24.94
N ARG A 3 -31.05 13.97 24.93
CA ARG A 3 -30.28 14.31 23.72
C ARG A 3 -29.37 13.11 23.41
N ARG A 4 -29.49 12.55 22.21
CA ARG A 4 -28.49 11.61 21.68
C ARG A 4 -27.12 12.33 21.67
N PRO A 5 -26.04 11.69 22.12
CA PRO A 5 -24.71 12.27 21.97
C PRO A 5 -24.36 12.43 20.49
N ASP A 6 -23.68 13.52 20.15
CA ASP A 6 -23.17 13.81 18.80
C ASP A 6 -22.36 12.62 18.26
N GLU A 7 -22.79 12.03 17.15
CA GLU A 7 -22.06 10.96 16.45
C GLU A 7 -20.63 11.38 16.07
N ALA A 8 -20.40 12.69 15.88
CA ALA A 8 -19.08 13.28 15.66
C ALA A 8 -18.09 13.07 16.83
N SER A 9 -18.59 12.90 18.05
CA SER A 9 -17.76 12.69 19.25
C SER A 9 -17.29 11.23 19.44
N MET A 10 -17.94 10.24 18.81
CA MET A 10 -17.61 8.82 19.01
C MET A 10 -16.50 8.30 18.07
N HIS A 11 -16.26 8.97 16.93
CA HIS A 11 -15.21 8.58 16.00
C HIS A 11 -13.80 9.05 16.39
N LEU A 12 -13.67 9.95 17.39
CA LEU A 12 -12.41 10.57 17.80
C LEU A 12 -11.51 9.73 18.72
N GLN A 13 -11.87 8.48 19.06
CA GLN A 13 -11.12 7.68 20.05
C GLN A 13 -10.60 6.33 19.55
N ARG A 14 -10.77 5.98 18.27
CA ARG A 14 -10.25 4.70 17.77
C ARG A 14 -8.77 4.83 17.39
N PRO A 15 -7.88 3.90 17.83
CA PRO A 15 -6.47 3.97 17.51
C PRO A 15 -6.22 4.01 16.01
N SER A 16 -5.40 4.96 15.56
CA SER A 16 -5.05 5.16 14.16
C SER A 16 -3.56 4.93 13.93
N LEU A 17 -3.16 4.54 12.71
CA LEU A 17 -1.77 4.42 12.30
C LEU A 17 -1.07 5.75 12.56
N ARG A 18 0.02 5.71 13.31
CA ARG A 18 0.86 6.88 13.57
C ARG A 18 2.09 6.86 12.69
N ASN A 19 2.89 5.81 12.86
CA ASN A 19 4.18 5.64 12.22
C ASN A 19 4.28 4.26 11.60
N MET A 20 4.77 4.20 10.37
CA MET A 20 4.96 2.94 9.65
C MET A 20 6.05 3.08 8.60
N LEU A 21 6.78 1.99 8.40
CA LEU A 21 7.68 1.79 7.28
C LEU A 21 7.18 0.56 6.52
N ALA A 22 7.16 0.65 5.20
CA ALA A 22 6.84 -0.46 4.31
C ALA A 22 7.89 -0.59 3.21
N ILE A 23 8.24 -1.83 2.86
CA ILE A 23 9.18 -2.12 1.78
C ILE A 23 8.39 -2.24 0.47
N GLY A 24 8.74 -1.39 -0.49
CA GLY A 24 8.18 -1.38 -1.83
C GLY A 24 8.97 -2.23 -2.81
N ARG A 25 9.09 -1.76 -4.06
CA ARG A 25 9.87 -2.42 -5.11
C ARG A 25 11.33 -2.59 -4.69
N VAL A 26 11.83 -3.83 -4.80
CA VAL A 26 13.22 -4.17 -4.51
C VAL A 26 13.86 -4.83 -5.74
N ALA A 27 15.03 -4.32 -6.13
CA ALA A 27 15.89 -4.90 -7.15
C ALA A 27 17.17 -5.47 -6.51
N ASN A 28 18.15 -5.84 -7.33
CA ASN A 28 19.45 -6.33 -6.89
C ASN A 28 20.31 -5.25 -6.23
N ASP A 29 20.19 -3.99 -6.66
CA ASP A 29 21.07 -2.89 -6.24
C ASP A 29 20.35 -1.76 -5.51
N ARG A 30 19.03 -1.85 -5.36
CA ARG A 30 18.19 -0.80 -4.80
C ARG A 30 16.90 -1.30 -4.19
N ALA A 31 16.36 -0.53 -3.26
CA ALA A 31 15.07 -0.77 -2.64
C ALA A 31 14.29 0.53 -2.49
N ARG A 32 12.99 0.50 -2.80
CA ARG A 32 12.09 1.60 -2.45
C ARG A 32 11.49 1.33 -1.08
N VAL A 33 11.46 2.36 -0.26
CA VAL A 33 10.91 2.34 1.09
C VAL A 33 9.84 3.40 1.18
N TRP A 34 8.69 3.03 1.71
CA TRP A 34 7.59 3.94 2.02
C TRP A 34 7.53 4.21 3.50
N ILE A 35 7.22 5.46 3.83
CA ILE A 35 7.21 5.97 5.19
C ILE A 35 5.93 6.76 5.38
N CYS A 36 5.27 6.54 6.52
CA CYS A 36 4.21 7.38 7.05
C CYS A 36 4.57 7.76 8.48
N VAL A 37 4.41 9.04 8.80
CA VAL A 37 4.64 9.59 10.14
C VAL A 37 3.40 10.34 10.64
N ASP A 38 3.33 10.56 11.95
CA ASP A 38 2.21 11.28 12.58
C ASP A 38 2.44 12.78 12.71
N ARG A 39 3.66 13.25 12.47
CA ARG A 39 4.05 14.65 12.59
C ARG A 39 4.97 15.04 11.43
N PRO A 40 4.88 16.29 10.96
CA PRO A 40 5.83 16.79 9.99
C PRO A 40 7.20 17.00 10.63
N GLY A 41 8.26 16.93 9.84
CA GLY A 41 9.60 17.32 10.27
C GLY A 41 10.74 16.55 9.60
N PRO A 42 11.97 16.81 10.07
CA PRO A 42 13.14 16.09 9.60
C PRO A 42 13.24 14.71 10.25
N TYR A 43 13.55 13.72 9.42
CA TYR A 43 13.79 12.35 9.82
C TYR A 43 15.09 11.82 9.23
N GLU A 44 15.70 10.90 9.94
CA GLU A 44 16.88 10.17 9.49
C GLU A 44 16.50 8.73 9.15
N LEU A 45 16.68 8.33 7.90
CA LEU A 45 16.55 6.95 7.45
C LEU A 45 17.93 6.31 7.33
N SER A 46 18.16 5.23 8.07
CA SER A 46 19.42 4.50 8.09
C SER A 46 19.22 3.04 7.71
N TRP A 47 20.14 2.47 6.92
CA TRP A 47 20.12 1.06 6.52
C TRP A 47 21.50 0.42 6.57
N TRP A 48 21.53 -0.89 6.82
CA TRP A 48 22.77 -1.64 7.04
C TRP A 48 22.62 -3.13 6.73
N LEU A 49 23.75 -3.81 6.53
CA LEU A 49 23.80 -5.26 6.39
C LEU A 49 23.39 -5.95 7.70
N SER A 50 22.38 -6.83 7.66
CA SER A 50 21.82 -7.45 8.87
C SER A 50 22.83 -8.29 9.68
N ASP A 51 23.82 -8.90 9.03
CA ASP A 51 24.82 -9.79 9.66
C ASP A 51 26.11 -9.09 10.09
N ALA A 52 26.18 -7.74 10.06
CA ALA A 52 27.40 -7.03 10.43
C ALA A 52 27.43 -6.69 11.94
N ASP A 53 28.39 -7.27 12.68
CA ASP A 53 28.71 -6.95 14.09
C ASP A 53 28.97 -5.46 14.36
N ARG A 54 29.30 -4.71 13.31
CA ARG A 54 29.26 -3.24 13.27
C ARG A 54 28.69 -2.81 11.92
N PRO A 55 27.43 -2.35 11.85
CA PRO A 55 26.87 -1.96 10.58
C PRO A 55 27.61 -0.73 10.05
N LYS A 56 28.32 -0.88 8.93
CA LYS A 56 28.56 0.28 8.07
C LYS A 56 27.18 0.69 7.55
N SER A 57 26.59 1.68 8.21
CA SER A 57 25.27 2.18 7.86
C SER A 57 25.40 3.25 6.79
N SER A 58 24.47 3.24 5.86
CA SER A 58 24.18 4.40 5.02
C SER A 58 22.99 5.12 5.59
N THR A 59 22.97 6.43 5.43
CA THR A 59 21.99 7.32 6.06
C THR A 59 21.51 8.34 5.03
N HIS A 60 20.22 8.68 5.13
CA HIS A 60 19.57 9.68 4.29
C HIS A 60 18.65 10.55 5.15
N LEU A 61 18.80 11.87 5.03
CA LEU A 61 17.92 12.83 5.70
C LEU A 61 16.70 13.10 4.83
N LEU A 62 15.53 13.00 5.45
CA LEU A 62 14.23 13.21 4.82
C LEU A 62 13.55 14.40 5.49
N SER A 63 12.88 15.23 4.70
CA SER A 63 11.89 16.21 5.21
C SER A 63 10.51 15.70 4.82
N ILE A 64 9.67 15.43 5.81
CA ILE A 64 8.32 14.91 5.58
C ILE A 64 7.33 15.94 6.08
N ASP A 65 6.82 16.79 5.19
CA ASP A 65 6.00 17.94 5.58
C ASP A 65 4.69 18.08 4.78
N ASP A 66 4.45 17.19 3.80
CA ASP A 66 3.28 17.25 2.93
C ASP A 66 2.03 16.68 3.63
N ALA A 67 1.28 17.56 4.28
CA ALA A 67 0.00 17.23 4.90
C ALA A 67 -1.06 16.76 3.88
N GLY A 68 -0.96 17.19 2.61
CA GLY A 68 -1.87 16.75 1.55
C GLY A 68 -1.64 15.29 1.14
N LYS A 69 -0.46 14.75 1.40
CA LYS A 69 -0.11 13.32 1.29
C LYS A 69 -0.22 12.57 2.62
N ASP A 70 -0.84 13.17 3.64
CA ASP A 70 -0.95 12.59 4.98
C ASP A 70 0.42 12.20 5.59
N PHE A 71 1.42 13.05 5.35
CA PHE A 71 2.82 12.86 5.76
C PHE A 71 3.39 11.50 5.32
N THR A 72 2.98 11.04 4.14
CA THR A 72 3.57 9.88 3.47
C THR A 72 4.67 10.31 2.51
N THR A 73 5.71 9.49 2.38
CA THR A 73 6.79 9.69 1.40
C THR A 73 7.39 8.37 0.96
N THR A 74 8.18 8.39 -0.11
CA THR A 74 9.04 7.26 -0.48
C THR A 74 10.48 7.69 -0.67
N CYS A 75 11.40 6.79 -0.34
CA CYS A 75 12.83 6.96 -0.53
C CYS A 75 13.38 5.78 -1.34
N LEU A 76 14.24 6.05 -2.32
CA LEU A 76 14.98 5.03 -3.05
C LEU A 76 16.35 4.87 -2.39
N LEU A 77 16.65 3.67 -1.90
CA LEU A 77 17.94 3.29 -1.34
C LEU A 77 18.83 2.75 -2.45
N PRO A 78 19.94 3.42 -2.82
CA PRO A 78 20.84 2.95 -3.87
C PRO A 78 22.03 2.15 -3.30
N GLY A 79 22.78 1.50 -4.19
CA GLY A 79 24.10 0.92 -3.87
C GLY A 79 24.03 -0.29 -2.95
N LEU A 80 22.91 -1.02 -2.98
CA LEU A 80 22.74 -2.26 -2.24
C LEU A 80 23.47 -3.40 -2.95
N ARG A 81 23.78 -4.46 -2.20
CA ARG A 81 24.33 -5.71 -2.73
C ARG A 81 23.17 -6.62 -3.06
N ALA A 82 23.28 -7.37 -4.15
CA ALA A 82 22.28 -8.36 -4.54
C ALA A 82 22.16 -9.49 -3.51
N ASP A 83 20.97 -10.10 -3.45
CA ASP A 83 20.64 -11.25 -2.59
C ASP A 83 21.11 -11.12 -1.13
N THR A 84 20.97 -9.93 -0.56
CA THR A 84 21.56 -9.56 0.73
C THR A 84 20.50 -9.02 1.68
N ASP A 85 20.54 -9.48 2.94
CA ASP A 85 19.65 -9.03 4.01
C ASP A 85 20.09 -7.68 4.59
N TYR A 86 19.16 -6.74 4.66
CA TYR A 86 19.32 -5.39 5.18
C TYR A 86 18.37 -5.12 6.35
N GLY A 87 18.89 -4.48 7.39
CA GLY A 87 18.09 -3.79 8.40
C GLY A 87 17.87 -2.34 7.99
N ILE A 88 16.73 -1.77 8.39
CA ILE A 88 16.38 -0.37 8.14
C ILE A 88 15.67 0.24 9.34
N GLU A 89 15.91 1.52 9.58
CA GLU A 89 15.35 2.26 10.71
C GLU A 89 15.13 3.72 10.35
N LEU A 90 14.01 4.27 10.84
CA LEU A 90 13.67 5.69 10.78
C LEU A 90 13.76 6.29 12.18
N ARG A 91 14.46 7.41 12.32
CA ARG A 91 14.56 8.19 13.55
C ARG A 91 14.09 9.62 13.34
N ASP A 92 13.54 10.23 14.38
CA ASP A 92 13.25 11.66 14.39
C ASP A 92 14.51 12.49 14.70
N SER A 93 14.37 13.82 14.71
CA SER A 93 15.45 14.76 15.04
C SER A 93 16.05 14.61 16.45
N PHE A 94 15.34 13.94 17.36
CA PHE A 94 15.81 13.67 18.71
C PHE A 94 16.51 12.31 18.81
N GLY A 95 16.67 11.60 17.68
CA GLY A 95 17.25 10.27 17.61
C GLY A 95 16.32 9.16 18.12
N VAL A 96 15.04 9.46 18.36
CA VAL A 96 14.05 8.46 18.78
C VAL A 96 13.67 7.62 17.58
N ARG A 97 13.68 6.29 17.76
CA ARG A 97 13.24 5.36 16.71
C ARG A 97 11.74 5.43 16.51
N ILE A 98 11.34 5.72 15.28
CA ILE A 98 9.95 5.90 14.86
C ILE A 98 9.40 4.64 14.16
N ALA A 99 10.20 4.04 13.30
CA ALA A 99 9.86 2.79 12.59
C ALA A 99 11.13 2.00 12.28
N HIS A 100 10.99 0.70 12.04
CA HIS A 100 12.08 -0.17 11.59
C HIS A 100 11.53 -1.31 10.76
N GLY A 101 12.42 -1.95 10.00
CA GLY A 101 12.11 -3.08 9.16
C GLY A 101 13.36 -3.84 8.75
N ARG A 102 13.16 -4.81 7.86
CA ARG A 102 14.21 -5.55 7.19
C ARG A 102 13.74 -5.95 5.80
N PHE A 103 14.67 -6.20 4.91
CA PHE A 103 14.35 -6.73 3.58
C PHE A 103 15.57 -7.42 3.00
N ARG A 104 15.34 -8.21 1.97
CA ARG A 104 16.39 -8.83 1.17
C ARG A 104 16.31 -8.32 -0.26
N THR A 105 17.44 -7.93 -0.83
CA THR A 105 17.54 -7.54 -2.24
C THR A 105 17.31 -8.73 -3.16
N SER A 106 16.88 -8.46 -4.39
CA SER A 106 16.78 -9.50 -5.42
C SER A 106 18.18 -10.00 -5.81
N PRO A 107 18.31 -11.23 -6.32
CA PRO A 107 19.58 -11.71 -6.86
C PRO A 107 19.97 -10.99 -8.16
N ASP A 108 21.27 -10.91 -8.45
CA ASP A 108 21.87 -10.15 -9.57
C ASP A 108 21.69 -10.84 -10.93
N SER A 109 21.61 -12.18 -10.94
CA SER A 109 21.68 -12.95 -12.17
C SER A 109 20.45 -13.85 -12.40
N TRP A 110 20.15 -14.00 -13.69
CA TRP A 110 19.34 -15.09 -14.24
C TRP A 110 20.04 -16.46 -14.15
N THR A 111 21.32 -16.48 -13.76
CA THR A 111 22.09 -17.71 -13.73
C THR A 111 21.68 -18.53 -12.51
N HIS A 112 21.21 -19.74 -12.78
CA HIS A 112 20.83 -20.80 -11.85
C HIS A 112 21.89 -21.20 -10.82
N GLU A 113 23.01 -20.46 -10.66
CA GLU A 113 24.21 -20.92 -9.95
C GLU A 113 23.96 -21.25 -8.47
N ASN A 114 22.86 -20.77 -7.88
CA ASN A 114 22.45 -21.21 -6.54
C ASN A 114 21.17 -22.06 -6.50
N GLY A 115 20.36 -22.14 -7.57
CA GLY A 115 19.21 -23.06 -7.69
C GLY A 115 18.23 -23.10 -6.52
N ARG A 116 18.27 -22.15 -5.58
CA ARG A 116 17.50 -22.23 -4.34
C ARG A 116 16.05 -21.92 -4.68
N PRO A 117 15.10 -22.80 -4.31
CA PRO A 117 13.70 -22.47 -4.42
C PRO A 117 13.43 -21.24 -3.56
N PHE A 118 12.52 -20.40 -4.02
CA PHE A 118 11.99 -19.28 -3.26
C PHE A 118 10.48 -19.29 -3.35
N SER A 119 9.82 -18.62 -2.39
CA SER A 119 8.38 -18.42 -2.45
C SER A 119 8.02 -16.95 -2.66
N ILE A 120 6.93 -16.74 -3.38
CA ILE A 120 6.22 -15.47 -3.49
C ILE A 120 4.92 -15.65 -2.72
N ALA A 121 4.63 -14.74 -1.79
CA ALA A 121 3.32 -14.68 -1.17
C ALA A 121 2.33 -13.98 -2.10
N VAL A 122 1.09 -14.47 -2.14
CA VAL A 122 -0.03 -13.81 -2.81
C VAL A 122 -1.09 -13.54 -1.76
N MET A 123 -1.51 -12.28 -1.65
CA MET A 123 -2.45 -11.83 -0.62
C MET A 123 -3.47 -10.88 -1.25
N SER A 124 -4.73 -11.02 -0.88
CA SER A 124 -5.83 -10.14 -1.29
C SER A 124 -6.97 -10.21 -0.28
N CYS A 125 -7.98 -9.36 -0.46
CA CYS A 125 -9.27 -9.43 0.22
C CYS A 125 -9.18 -9.52 1.75
N TYR A 126 -8.36 -8.66 2.35
CA TYR A 126 -8.16 -8.68 3.80
C TYR A 126 -9.03 -7.64 4.49
N GLN A 127 -10.26 -7.99 4.85
CA GLN A 127 -11.12 -7.17 5.68
C GLN A 127 -10.93 -7.54 7.18
N PRO A 128 -10.45 -6.63 8.05
CA PRO A 128 -10.11 -6.97 9.43
C PRO A 128 -11.22 -6.67 10.46
N PHE A 129 -12.36 -6.13 10.05
CA PHE A 129 -13.34 -5.53 10.95
C PHE A 129 -14.66 -6.28 10.97
N ARG A 130 -15.22 -6.49 12.16
CA ARG A 130 -16.60 -6.95 12.31
C ARG A 130 -17.60 -5.89 11.88
N ALA A 131 -18.88 -6.26 11.83
CA ALA A 131 -19.98 -5.36 11.48
C ALA A 131 -20.01 -4.05 12.29
N ASP A 132 -19.55 -4.05 13.55
CA ASP A 132 -19.48 -2.88 14.44
C ASP A 132 -18.19 -2.04 14.29
N GLY A 133 -17.32 -2.42 13.34
CA GLY A 133 -16.04 -1.79 13.08
C GLY A 133 -14.92 -2.19 14.04
N THR A 134 -15.16 -3.07 15.00
CA THR A 134 -14.10 -3.62 15.86
C THR A 134 -13.24 -4.61 15.09
N VAL A 135 -11.96 -4.73 15.45
CA VAL A 135 -11.06 -5.71 14.81
C VAL A 135 -11.52 -7.12 15.16
N ASP A 136 -11.62 -7.99 14.15
CA ASP A 136 -11.84 -9.41 14.35
C ASP A 136 -10.50 -10.10 14.72
N PRO A 137 -10.36 -10.72 15.91
CA PRO A 137 -9.16 -11.45 16.29
C PRO A 137 -8.83 -12.60 15.34
N MET A 138 -9.81 -13.15 14.60
CA MET A 138 -9.50 -14.15 13.58
C MET A 138 -8.74 -13.54 12.41
N SER A 139 -9.12 -12.34 11.96
CA SER A 139 -8.39 -11.59 10.93
C SER A 139 -6.98 -11.24 11.38
N GLU A 140 -6.79 -10.81 12.63
CA GLU A 140 -5.44 -10.56 13.18
C GLU A 140 -4.61 -11.85 13.27
N ARG A 141 -5.22 -12.95 13.74
CA ARG A 141 -4.57 -14.26 13.78
C ARG A 141 -4.17 -14.75 12.38
N MET A 142 -5.00 -14.48 11.37
CA MET A 142 -4.69 -14.84 10.00
C MET A 142 -3.43 -14.14 9.49
N LEU A 143 -3.25 -12.85 9.81
CA LEU A 143 -2.02 -12.13 9.48
C LEU A 143 -0.79 -12.70 10.22
N GLU A 144 -0.92 -13.07 11.50
CA GLU A 144 0.17 -13.71 12.23
C GLU A 144 0.52 -15.09 11.64
N CYS A 145 -0.49 -15.86 11.20
CA CYS A 145 -0.28 -17.11 10.47
C CYS A 145 0.38 -16.89 9.11
N ALA A 146 -0.02 -15.84 8.37
CA ALA A 146 0.59 -15.47 7.10
C ALA A 146 2.06 -15.08 7.29
N HIS A 147 2.36 -14.24 8.28
CA HIS A 147 3.74 -13.87 8.65
C HIS A 147 4.59 -15.11 8.96
N ALA A 148 4.09 -16.01 9.81
CA ALA A 148 4.78 -17.25 10.16
C ALA A 148 5.01 -18.16 8.94
N ALA A 149 4.02 -18.28 8.06
CA ALA A 149 4.14 -19.05 6.82
C ALA A 149 5.15 -18.41 5.86
N MET A 150 5.13 -17.09 5.70
CA MET A 150 6.08 -16.37 4.85
C MET A 150 7.51 -16.58 5.31
N LYS A 151 7.74 -16.47 6.63
CA LYS A 151 9.05 -16.72 7.26
C LYS A 151 9.50 -18.17 7.10
N LYS A 152 8.62 -19.13 7.35
CA LYS A 152 8.92 -20.58 7.25
C LYS A 152 9.33 -20.98 5.83
N ASN A 153 8.72 -20.37 4.81
CA ASN A 153 8.95 -20.70 3.41
C ASN A 153 10.03 -19.83 2.74
N ASP A 154 10.75 -19.00 3.49
CA ASP A 154 11.78 -18.10 2.95
C ASP A 154 11.21 -17.19 1.82
N THR A 155 10.05 -16.60 2.10
CA THR A 155 9.35 -15.74 1.13
C THR A 155 10.19 -14.53 0.77
N ARG A 156 10.29 -14.24 -0.53
CA ARG A 156 11.12 -13.16 -1.08
C ARG A 156 10.36 -11.87 -1.30
N LEU A 157 9.08 -11.95 -1.66
CA LEU A 157 8.20 -10.81 -1.85
C LEU A 157 6.74 -11.23 -1.69
N ALA A 158 5.86 -10.25 -1.48
CA ALA A 158 4.42 -10.42 -1.43
C ALA A 158 3.75 -9.60 -2.55
N LEU A 159 2.96 -10.28 -3.38
CA LEU A 159 2.04 -9.64 -4.32
C LEU A 159 0.74 -9.37 -3.58
N LEU A 160 0.38 -8.08 -3.46
CA LEU A 160 -0.85 -7.63 -2.83
C LEU A 160 -1.85 -7.32 -3.94
N LEU A 161 -2.68 -8.31 -4.27
CA LEU A 161 -3.50 -8.32 -5.49
C LEU A 161 -4.92 -7.79 -5.24
N GLY A 162 -5.02 -6.57 -4.71
CA GLY A 162 -6.31 -5.91 -4.51
C GLY A 162 -6.90 -6.08 -3.11
N ASP A 163 -7.76 -5.13 -2.74
CA ASP A 163 -8.51 -5.14 -1.48
C ASP A 163 -7.60 -5.16 -0.23
N GLN A 164 -6.50 -4.40 -0.29
CA GLN A 164 -5.70 -4.05 0.89
C GLN A 164 -6.37 -2.95 1.73
N LEU A 165 -7.46 -2.39 1.22
CA LEU A 165 -8.40 -1.52 1.88
C LEU A 165 -9.83 -1.95 1.52
N TYR A 166 -10.72 -1.91 2.51
CA TYR A 166 -12.17 -1.88 2.25
C TYR A 166 -12.71 -0.52 2.66
N SER A 167 -12.95 0.34 1.67
CA SER A 167 -13.47 1.69 1.85
C SER A 167 -14.96 1.72 2.16
N ASP A 168 -15.67 0.65 1.80
CA ASP A 168 -17.12 0.53 1.78
C ASP A 168 -17.67 -0.52 2.75
N ALA A 169 -16.79 -1.33 3.36
CA ALA A 169 -17.12 -2.35 4.35
C ALA A 169 -16.20 -2.29 5.58
N PRO A 170 -16.70 -2.63 6.78
CA PRO A 170 -18.09 -2.95 7.12
C PRO A 170 -18.97 -1.69 7.09
N ALA A 171 -20.30 -1.85 7.08
CA ALA A 171 -21.24 -0.72 6.99
C ALA A 171 -20.98 0.37 8.06
N ALA A 172 -20.68 0.00 9.32
CA ALA A 172 -20.39 0.95 10.39
C ALA A 172 -19.15 1.84 10.16
N GLU A 173 -18.39 1.56 9.12
CA GLU A 173 -17.10 2.17 8.80
C GLU A 173 -16.96 2.52 7.31
N SER A 174 -18.03 2.32 6.56
CA SER A 174 -18.09 2.62 5.14
C SER A 174 -17.98 4.12 4.91
N LEU A 175 -17.25 4.51 3.87
CA LEU A 175 -17.21 5.89 3.40
C LEU A 175 -18.51 6.30 2.66
N PHE A 176 -19.41 5.34 2.45
CA PHE A 176 -20.66 5.46 1.68
C PHE A 176 -21.92 5.18 2.53
N VAL A 177 -21.83 5.29 3.87
CA VAL A 177 -23.01 5.18 4.76
C VAL A 177 -24.07 6.22 4.39
N ASP A 178 -23.63 7.39 3.96
CA ASP A 178 -24.45 8.41 3.36
C ASP A 178 -23.84 8.85 2.01
N ASP A 179 -24.65 9.51 1.19
CA ASP A 179 -24.22 10.05 -0.10
C ASP A 179 -23.32 11.29 0.03
N SER A 180 -22.87 11.68 1.23
CA SER A 180 -22.11 12.94 1.44
C SER A 180 -20.79 12.95 0.69
N ILE A 181 -20.16 11.78 0.48
CA ILE A 181 -18.88 11.69 -0.23
C ILE A 181 -18.97 12.20 -1.67
N PHE A 182 -20.14 12.09 -2.31
CA PHE A 182 -20.37 12.58 -3.68
C PHE A 182 -20.49 14.10 -3.79
N SER A 183 -20.61 14.79 -2.66
CA SER A 183 -20.66 16.26 -2.60
C SER A 183 -19.30 16.91 -2.30
N LEU A 184 -18.27 16.08 -2.08
CA LEU A 184 -16.93 16.55 -1.74
C LEU A 184 -16.08 16.78 -2.98
N GLU A 185 -15.18 17.76 -2.87
CA GLU A 185 -14.08 17.90 -3.81
C GLU A 185 -13.04 16.79 -3.63
N ARG A 186 -12.26 16.54 -4.69
CA ARG A 186 -11.24 15.48 -4.78
C ARG A 186 -10.36 15.38 -3.55
N GLU A 187 -9.80 16.49 -3.07
CA GLU A 187 -8.86 16.51 -1.96
C GLU A 187 -9.52 16.11 -0.64
N ALA A 188 -10.77 16.50 -0.42
CA ALA A 188 -11.54 16.09 0.75
C ALA A 188 -11.96 14.61 0.69
N VAL A 189 -12.22 14.08 -0.51
CA VAL A 189 -12.40 12.63 -0.69
C VAL A 189 -11.09 11.90 -0.36
N ARG A 190 -9.97 12.32 -0.95
CA ARG A 190 -8.65 11.73 -0.69
C ARG A 190 -8.35 11.69 0.81
N GLU A 191 -8.61 12.76 1.54
CA GLU A 191 -8.43 12.83 2.99
C GLU A 191 -9.30 11.80 3.75
N ARG A 192 -10.56 11.56 3.33
CA ARG A 192 -11.40 10.49 3.89
C ARG A 192 -10.79 9.11 3.68
N TYR A 193 -10.26 8.84 2.49
CA TYR A 193 -9.57 7.57 2.20
C TYR A 193 -8.25 7.44 2.97
N GLN A 194 -7.46 8.50 3.11
CA GLN A 194 -6.23 8.49 3.92
C GLN A 194 -6.54 8.14 5.38
N ARG A 195 -7.58 8.74 5.98
CA ARG A 195 -8.07 8.36 7.32
C ARG A 195 -8.48 6.88 7.38
N ARG A 196 -9.16 6.39 6.35
CA ARG A 196 -9.55 4.98 6.24
C ARG A 196 -8.31 4.08 6.20
N TYR A 197 -7.30 4.40 5.40
CA TYR A 197 -6.02 3.70 5.38
C TYR A 197 -5.35 3.68 6.75
N ARG A 198 -5.21 4.83 7.41
CA ARG A 198 -4.59 4.89 8.75
C ARG A 198 -5.30 3.97 9.74
N ARG A 199 -6.63 3.84 9.65
CA ARG A 199 -7.36 2.90 10.48
C ARG A 199 -7.11 1.45 10.09
N PHE A 200 -7.28 1.14 8.81
CA PHE A 200 -7.21 -0.21 8.25
C PHE A 200 -5.84 -0.84 8.49
N TRP A 201 -4.78 -0.03 8.40
CA TRP A 201 -3.40 -0.48 8.48
C TRP A 201 -2.83 -0.46 9.89
N ASN A 202 -3.62 -0.05 10.89
CA ASN A 202 -3.18 0.01 12.27
C ASN A 202 -3.17 -1.35 12.99
N LEU A 203 -2.88 -2.43 12.26
CA LEU A 203 -2.75 -3.77 12.81
C LEU A 203 -1.27 -4.11 12.97
N PRO A 204 -0.80 -4.54 14.16
CA PRO A 204 0.61 -4.88 14.39
C PRO A 204 1.15 -5.89 13.38
N ALA A 205 0.41 -6.97 13.10
CA ALA A 205 0.82 -8.00 12.15
C ALA A 205 0.92 -7.48 10.72
N TRP A 206 0.02 -6.59 10.30
CA TRP A 206 0.03 -5.98 8.97
C TRP A 206 1.24 -5.06 8.77
N LYS A 207 1.49 -4.21 9.77
CA LYS A 207 2.69 -3.36 9.82
C LYS A 207 3.96 -4.20 9.72
N ARG A 208 4.01 -5.32 10.45
CA ARG A 208 5.16 -6.23 10.47
C ARG A 208 5.41 -6.87 9.11
N ILE A 209 4.37 -7.40 8.44
CA ILE A 209 4.52 -7.99 7.10
C ILE A 209 5.11 -6.96 6.13
N GLN A 210 4.54 -5.77 6.09
CA GLN A 210 5.01 -4.75 5.16
C GLN A 210 6.40 -4.19 5.49
N ALA A 211 6.82 -4.24 6.74
CA ALA A 211 8.15 -3.80 7.15
C ALA A 211 9.25 -4.88 6.93
N GLU A 212 8.86 -6.13 6.67
CA GLU A 212 9.79 -7.27 6.56
C GLU A 212 9.94 -7.83 5.13
N TRP A 213 8.96 -7.60 4.25
CA TRP A 213 8.99 -8.10 2.88
C TRP A 213 8.68 -6.99 1.87
N PRO A 214 9.31 -7.02 0.69
CA PRO A 214 8.86 -6.25 -0.47
C PRO A 214 7.39 -6.56 -0.77
N CYS A 215 6.52 -5.56 -0.72
CA CYS A 215 5.09 -5.67 -0.96
C CYS A 215 4.72 -4.91 -2.23
N TYR A 216 4.17 -5.61 -3.22
CA TYR A 216 3.86 -5.07 -4.54
C TYR A 216 2.33 -4.98 -4.72
N PRO A 217 1.72 -3.82 -4.43
CA PRO A 217 0.28 -3.65 -4.48
C PRO A 217 -0.25 -3.24 -5.86
N VAL A 218 -1.45 -3.70 -6.17
CA VAL A 218 -2.31 -3.25 -7.28
C VAL A 218 -3.71 -3.02 -6.71
N PRO A 219 -4.45 -1.97 -7.14
CA PRO A 219 -5.78 -1.72 -6.59
C PRO A 219 -6.79 -2.74 -7.12
N ASP A 220 -7.83 -3.00 -6.34
CA ASP A 220 -9.07 -3.63 -6.82
C ASP A 220 -10.28 -2.77 -6.43
N ASP A 221 -11.50 -3.32 -6.48
CA ASP A 221 -12.70 -2.51 -6.37
C ASP A 221 -12.91 -1.93 -4.97
N HIS A 222 -12.73 -2.70 -3.89
CA HIS A 222 -12.96 -2.19 -2.53
C HIS A 222 -11.98 -1.08 -2.09
N ASP A 223 -10.88 -0.88 -2.82
CA ASP A 223 -10.02 0.30 -2.68
C ASP A 223 -10.77 1.61 -3.05
N VAL A 224 -11.91 1.52 -3.75
CA VAL A 224 -12.85 2.63 -4.07
C VAL A 224 -14.28 2.33 -3.60
N ILE A 225 -14.91 1.26 -4.08
CA ILE A 225 -16.23 0.75 -3.65
C ILE A 225 -16.43 -0.62 -4.29
N ASP A 226 -17.17 -1.53 -3.66
CA ASP A 226 -17.57 -2.81 -4.26
C ASP A 226 -17.99 -2.66 -5.73
N ASN A 227 -17.46 -3.53 -6.58
CA ASN A 227 -17.67 -3.52 -8.03
C ASN A 227 -17.27 -2.21 -8.76
N PHE A 228 -16.42 -1.36 -8.18
CA PHE A 228 -15.85 -0.21 -8.86
C PHE A 228 -15.30 -0.60 -10.25
N GLY A 229 -15.49 0.29 -11.24
CA GLY A 229 -15.12 0.05 -12.63
C GLY A 229 -16.00 -0.96 -13.39
N SER A 230 -16.96 -1.66 -12.75
CA SER A 230 -17.85 -2.61 -13.43
C SER A 230 -19.18 -2.00 -13.93
N SER A 231 -19.41 -0.71 -13.68
CA SER A 231 -20.59 0.04 -14.13
C SER A 231 -20.17 1.33 -14.82
N ALA A 232 -20.84 1.68 -15.92
CA ALA A 232 -20.64 2.95 -16.62
C ALA A 232 -20.97 4.18 -15.75
N GLU A 233 -21.72 4.00 -14.65
CA GLU A 233 -21.96 5.08 -13.69
C GLU A 233 -20.66 5.55 -13.03
N HIS A 234 -19.70 4.64 -12.80
CA HIS A 234 -18.41 4.96 -12.17
C HIS A 234 -17.53 5.89 -13.03
N ASP A 235 -17.82 6.01 -14.33
CA ASP A 235 -17.19 6.97 -15.25
C ASP A 235 -17.95 8.32 -15.31
N GLY A 236 -19.10 8.41 -14.64
CA GLY A 236 -19.97 9.57 -14.63
C GLY A 236 -19.45 10.74 -13.79
N ARG A 237 -20.01 11.93 -14.03
CA ARG A 237 -19.60 13.17 -13.35
C ARG A 237 -19.72 13.10 -11.82
N LYS A 238 -20.72 12.37 -11.31
CA LYS A 238 -20.93 12.13 -9.86
C LYS A 238 -19.74 11.41 -9.22
N TRP A 239 -19.15 10.45 -9.93
CA TRP A 239 -18.08 9.59 -9.42
C TRP A 239 -16.68 10.14 -9.63
N LYS A 240 -16.53 11.17 -10.47
CA LYS A 240 -15.22 11.73 -10.83
C LYS A 240 -14.37 12.07 -9.60
N GLN A 241 -14.92 12.85 -8.65
CA GLN A 241 -14.19 13.26 -7.45
C GLN A 241 -13.86 12.07 -6.54
N VAL A 242 -14.76 11.09 -6.47
CA VAL A 242 -14.56 9.87 -5.67
C VAL A 242 -13.43 9.02 -6.25
N ARG A 243 -13.49 8.72 -7.54
CA ARG A 243 -12.43 7.99 -8.27
C ARG A 243 -11.09 8.70 -8.13
N GLU A 244 -11.03 10.00 -8.40
CA GLU A 244 -9.79 10.75 -8.37
C GLU A 244 -9.20 10.87 -6.96
N GLY A 245 -10.04 11.06 -5.94
CA GLY A 245 -9.61 11.13 -4.54
C GLY A 245 -9.16 9.78 -3.99
N ALA A 246 -9.93 8.71 -4.26
CA ALA A 246 -9.62 7.35 -3.80
C ALA A 246 -8.30 6.84 -4.39
N LEU A 247 -8.13 6.97 -5.72
CA LEU A 247 -6.90 6.53 -6.39
C LEU A 247 -5.69 7.39 -6.01
N ALA A 248 -5.87 8.69 -5.73
CA ALA A 248 -4.81 9.51 -5.16
C ALA A 248 -4.38 9.01 -3.76
N ALA A 249 -5.33 8.60 -2.91
CA ALA A 249 -5.01 8.01 -1.61
C ALA A 249 -4.37 6.61 -1.75
N PHE A 250 -4.81 5.80 -2.72
CA PHE A 250 -4.14 4.56 -3.10
C PHE A 250 -2.70 4.84 -3.54
N CYS A 251 -2.44 5.92 -4.27
CA CYS A 251 -1.08 6.30 -4.63
C CYS A 251 -0.23 6.67 -3.41
N ASP A 252 -0.77 7.47 -2.50
CA ASP A 252 -0.08 7.91 -1.27
C ASP A 252 0.36 6.73 -0.45
N TYR A 253 -0.56 5.80 -0.22
CA TYR A 253 -0.27 4.63 0.59
C TYR A 253 0.48 3.61 -0.25
N GLN A 254 -0.11 3.08 -1.32
CA GLN A 254 0.32 1.84 -1.98
C GLN A 254 1.15 2.05 -3.26
N ALA A 255 0.66 2.81 -4.26
CA ALA A 255 1.30 2.83 -5.59
C ALA A 255 2.68 3.50 -5.60
N SER A 256 2.89 4.51 -4.74
CA SER A 256 4.17 5.21 -4.63
C SER A 256 5.34 4.27 -4.32
N ARG A 257 5.06 3.12 -3.68
CA ARG A 257 6.04 2.06 -3.38
C ARG A 257 6.53 1.28 -4.59
N MET A 258 5.77 1.35 -5.68
CA MET A 258 6.15 0.80 -6.98
C MET A 258 6.85 1.84 -7.86
N GLY A 259 6.93 3.09 -7.40
CA GLY A 259 7.49 4.23 -8.13
C GLY A 259 6.45 5.02 -8.92
N SER A 260 5.15 4.74 -8.74
CA SER A 260 4.07 5.51 -9.35
C SER A 260 3.85 6.84 -8.63
N GLU A 261 3.50 7.85 -9.40
CA GLU A 261 3.05 9.15 -8.90
C GLU A 261 1.55 9.33 -9.19
N PRO A 262 0.82 10.25 -8.50
CA PRO A 262 -0.61 10.45 -8.75
C PRO A 262 -0.93 10.82 -10.21
N ARG A 263 0.01 11.41 -10.95
CA ARG A 263 -0.13 11.71 -12.39
C ARG A 263 -0.19 10.46 -13.27
N ASP A 264 0.31 9.32 -12.78
CA ASP A 264 0.36 8.06 -13.53
C ASP A 264 -1.02 7.38 -13.60
N MET A 265 -2.01 7.88 -12.84
CA MET A 265 -3.42 7.45 -12.89
C MET A 265 -4.01 7.34 -14.30
N ALA A 266 -3.52 8.14 -15.25
CA ALA A 266 -4.00 8.09 -16.64
C ALA A 266 -3.68 6.76 -17.33
N ASN A 267 -2.63 6.05 -16.89
CA ASN A 267 -2.15 4.80 -17.47
C ASN A 267 -2.45 3.57 -16.58
N GLY A 268 -3.16 3.76 -15.47
CA GLY A 268 -3.41 2.73 -14.47
C GLY A 268 -2.18 2.42 -13.60
N TYR A 269 -2.34 1.46 -12.70
CA TYR A 269 -1.30 1.03 -11.75
C TYR A 269 -0.70 -0.34 -12.07
N HIS A 270 -0.72 -0.73 -13.35
CA HIS A 270 -0.03 -1.93 -13.81
C HIS A 270 1.47 -1.82 -13.49
N PHE A 271 2.11 -2.94 -13.18
CA PHE A 271 3.55 -2.97 -13.02
C PHE A 271 4.14 -4.31 -13.47
N GLU A 272 5.39 -4.23 -13.90
CA GLU A 272 6.25 -5.39 -14.07
C GLU A 272 7.21 -5.52 -12.90
N PHE A 273 7.66 -6.75 -12.65
CA PHE A 273 8.70 -7.01 -11.69
C PHE A 273 9.59 -8.15 -12.16
N GLU A 274 10.81 -8.13 -11.64
CA GLU A 274 11.78 -9.20 -11.81
C GLU A 274 12.31 -9.58 -10.42
N HIS A 275 12.47 -10.88 -10.21
CA HIS A 275 13.14 -11.43 -9.04
C HIS A 275 13.98 -12.63 -9.47
N GLY A 276 15.27 -12.39 -9.68
CA GLY A 276 16.18 -13.37 -10.28
C GLY A 276 15.68 -13.82 -11.65
N PRO A 277 15.49 -15.13 -11.90
CA PRO A 277 15.06 -15.64 -13.19
C PRO A 277 13.55 -15.56 -13.43
N VAL A 278 12.77 -14.94 -12.53
CA VAL A 278 11.32 -14.82 -12.67
C VAL A 278 10.95 -13.37 -12.99
N GLY A 279 10.32 -13.19 -14.14
CA GLY A 279 9.60 -11.97 -14.49
C GLY A 279 8.11 -12.15 -14.28
N GLY A 280 7.41 -11.08 -13.89
CA GLY A 280 5.96 -11.07 -13.75
C GLY A 280 5.37 -9.73 -14.13
N PHE A 281 4.08 -9.74 -14.48
CA PHE A 281 3.31 -8.56 -14.81
C PHE A 281 1.99 -8.59 -14.04
N ALA A 282 1.75 -7.56 -13.23
CA ALA A 282 0.51 -7.37 -12.48
C ALA A 282 -0.36 -6.33 -13.18
N MET A 283 -1.62 -6.67 -13.38
CA MET A 283 -2.57 -5.83 -14.10
C MET A 283 -3.51 -5.08 -13.16
N ASP A 284 -3.59 -3.77 -13.32
CA ASP A 284 -4.70 -2.97 -12.80
C ASP A 284 -5.93 -3.16 -13.68
N LEU A 285 -6.92 -3.88 -13.17
CA LEU A 285 -8.13 -4.18 -13.91
C LEU A 285 -9.27 -3.21 -13.61
N ARG A 286 -9.05 -2.16 -12.81
CA ARG A 286 -10.11 -1.29 -12.29
C ARG A 286 -9.93 0.16 -12.69
N SER A 287 -8.76 0.76 -12.44
CA SER A 287 -8.62 2.23 -12.52
C SER A 287 -8.89 2.79 -13.91
N CYS A 288 -8.61 2.02 -14.95
CA CYS A 288 -8.77 2.39 -16.36
C CYS A 288 -9.76 1.50 -17.11
N ARG A 289 -10.55 0.67 -16.42
CA ARG A 289 -11.57 -0.17 -17.06
C ARG A 289 -12.65 0.71 -17.69
N GLN A 290 -13.03 0.42 -18.92
CA GLN A 290 -14.14 1.06 -19.61
C GLN A 290 -15.26 0.05 -19.85
N VAL A 291 -16.44 0.34 -19.35
CA VAL A 291 -17.62 -0.51 -19.52
C VAL A 291 -18.46 0.04 -20.66
N GLY A 292 -18.81 -0.81 -21.64
CA GLY A 292 -19.71 -0.43 -22.73
C GLY A 292 -21.14 -0.19 -22.24
N MET A 293 -21.94 0.52 -23.05
CA MET A 293 -23.30 0.97 -22.69
C MET A 293 -24.30 -0.13 -22.26
N ASN A 294 -23.97 -1.42 -22.43
CA ASN A 294 -24.82 -2.56 -22.07
C ASN A 294 -24.18 -3.53 -21.04
N GLY A 295 -23.15 -3.10 -20.30
CA GLY A 295 -22.40 -4.00 -19.41
C GLY A 295 -21.53 -5.03 -20.15
N GLN A 296 -21.48 -4.96 -21.49
CA GLN A 296 -20.46 -5.62 -22.28
C GLN A 296 -19.20 -4.78 -22.26
N GLU A 297 -18.03 -5.42 -22.12
CA GLU A 297 -16.73 -4.77 -22.28
C GLU A 297 -16.74 -3.96 -23.59
N GLY A 298 -16.33 -2.69 -23.52
CA GLY A 298 -16.45 -1.78 -24.65
C GLY A 298 -15.71 -2.33 -25.87
N THR A 299 -16.44 -2.64 -26.94
CA THR A 299 -15.89 -3.12 -28.22
C THR A 299 -15.16 -2.04 -29.03
N ASN A 300 -14.87 -0.89 -28.44
CA ASN A 300 -14.13 0.17 -29.11
C ASN A 300 -12.64 -0.14 -29.02
N GLY A 301 -12.17 -0.84 -30.06
CA GLY A 301 -10.83 -1.35 -30.22
C GLY A 301 -9.74 -0.32 -29.90
N GLN A 302 -8.95 -0.65 -28.89
CA GLN A 302 -7.49 -0.77 -28.92
C GLN A 302 -7.08 -0.99 -27.48
N GLY A 303 -7.08 -2.26 -27.05
CA GLY A 303 -6.17 -2.67 -26.00
C GLY A 303 -4.75 -2.45 -26.52
N ARG A 304 -4.24 -1.22 -26.38
CA ARG A 304 -2.81 -0.98 -26.47
C ARG A 304 -2.23 -1.70 -25.28
N LEU A 305 -1.73 -2.92 -25.51
CA LEU A 305 -0.62 -3.43 -24.74
C LEU A 305 0.44 -2.32 -24.74
N ILE A 306 0.55 -1.62 -23.61
CA ILE A 306 1.67 -0.73 -23.38
C ILE A 306 2.87 -1.66 -23.37
N SER A 307 3.67 -1.64 -24.44
CA SER A 307 4.95 -2.32 -24.44
C SER A 307 5.81 -1.63 -23.39
N ALA A 308 6.09 -2.33 -22.29
CA ALA A 308 7.19 -1.95 -21.43
C ALA A 308 8.48 -2.02 -22.28
N ARG A 309 9.28 -0.95 -22.23
CA ARG A 309 10.64 -0.89 -22.76
C ARG A 309 11.60 -0.88 -21.59
#